data_AF-A0A0G0VP97-F1
#
_entry.id   AF-A0A0G0VP97-F1
#
_cell.length_a   1.000
_cell.length_b   1.000
_cell.length_c   1.000
_cell.angle_alpha   90.00
_cell.angle_beta   90.00
_cell.angle_gamma   90.00
#
_symmetry.space_group_name_H-M   'P 1'
#
loop_
_entity.id
_entity.type
_entity.pdbx_description
1 polymer ?
#
loop_
_entity_poly.entity_id
_entity_poly.type
_entity_poly.pdbx_seq_one_letter_code
_entity_poly.pdbx_strand_id
1 'polypeptide(L)'
;MPIKKPVDTSKDSNLINNGVQFPDTSVVKKRTAPKTDDAESVAPVVEQEPIKEVPATPAPLYSYQHKPNIPTEDNGSNGDSVGIEGMLEILNDYGVIRQREKSESDLPRDVYISHSQIKRFNLRKGDSIKGYARPPKEGERYLSLLRIESVEGIEPESARKRPHFTELTPIFPKDWMKLETTKDVISTRLIDLIAPIGKGQRAMLVAPPKAGKTFLLMDIANGITTNHPEIVLMVALIGERPEEVTHFSRNVKGEVYASNFDERAEEQTRVSELCLERAKRLAERGKDVVILMDSITRLARAYNMVAPPSGRTLTGGFDPAALYPAKHFFGAARNFEEKGSLTIIATALVETGSRMDDVIFEEFKGTGNMELRLDRSLSERRIFPAIDIKSSGTRHEEQLFDAPTLEKVYRLRRMVDLLDERDATDLVIDRLKKTKTNKDFLDTLHTGA
;
A
#
# COMPACT_ATOMS: atom_id res chain seq x y z
N MET A 1 64.60 26.64 30.00
CA MET A 1 64.75 26.14 28.62
C MET A 1 63.44 26.42 27.87
N PRO A 2 63.50 26.87 26.61
CA PRO A 2 62.46 27.72 26.03
C PRO A 2 61.33 26.96 25.31
N ILE A 3 60.20 27.66 25.25
CA ILE A 3 58.93 27.33 24.60
C ILE A 3 59.12 27.19 23.08
N LYS A 4 58.74 26.05 22.49
CA LYS A 4 58.66 25.86 21.03
C LYS A 4 57.29 26.35 20.52
N LYS A 5 57.31 27.25 19.55
CA LYS A 5 56.16 27.79 18.79
C LYS A 5 55.54 26.73 17.87
N PRO A 6 54.25 26.86 17.50
CA PRO A 6 53.55 25.96 16.59
C PRO A 6 54.03 26.11 15.14
N VAL A 7 54.02 25.00 14.39
CA VAL A 7 54.44 24.91 12.99
C VAL A 7 53.28 25.29 12.07
N ASP A 8 53.56 26.22 11.17
CA ASP A 8 52.71 26.71 10.08
C ASP A 8 52.79 25.75 8.88
N THR A 9 51.65 25.21 8.43
CA THR A 9 51.53 24.28 7.30
C THR A 9 51.10 24.99 6.01
N SER A 10 51.67 26.16 5.73
CA SER A 10 51.45 26.88 4.47
C SER A 10 52.75 27.01 3.66
N LYS A 11 53.21 25.89 3.08
CA LYS A 11 54.20 25.87 1.98
C LYS A 11 54.37 24.46 1.42
N ASP A 12 53.46 24.09 0.53
CA ASP A 12 53.74 23.20 -0.60
C ASP A 12 52.82 23.60 -1.74
N SER A 13 53.25 24.65 -2.46
CA SER A 13 52.63 25.09 -3.71
C SER A 13 53.75 25.41 -4.69
N ASN A 14 54.02 24.46 -5.59
CA ASN A 14 54.33 24.65 -7.02
C ASN A 14 55.03 23.42 -7.59
N LEU A 15 54.82 23.22 -8.90
CA LEU A 15 55.18 22.09 -9.80
C LEU A 15 53.96 21.15 -9.95
N ILE A 16 53.26 21.03 -11.08
CA ILE A 16 53.64 21.18 -12.50
C ILE A 16 52.41 21.62 -13.31
N ASN A 17 52.60 22.64 -14.14
CA ASN A 17 51.68 23.12 -15.16
C ASN A 17 52.09 22.46 -16.49
N ASN A 18 51.20 21.71 -17.14
CA ASN A 18 51.27 21.40 -18.58
C ASN A 18 49.90 20.90 -19.05
N GLY A 19 49.25 21.72 -19.88
CA GLY A 19 47.93 21.45 -20.43
C GLY A 19 47.95 20.47 -21.60
N VAL A 20 46.84 19.74 -21.74
CA VAL A 20 46.38 19.17 -23.01
C VAL A 20 44.86 19.36 -23.07
N GLN A 21 44.41 19.97 -24.16
CA GLN A 21 43.03 20.34 -24.49
C GLN A 21 42.15 19.13 -24.82
N PHE A 22 40.86 19.22 -24.49
CA PHE A 22 39.81 18.34 -25.02
C PHE A 22 39.42 18.76 -26.44
N PRO A 23 39.21 17.83 -27.41
CA PRO A 23 38.78 18.22 -28.74
C PRO A 23 37.28 18.55 -28.79
N ASP A 24 37.01 19.72 -29.35
CA ASP A 24 35.72 20.24 -29.79
C ASP A 24 35.16 19.36 -30.93
N THR A 25 33.92 18.87 -30.80
CA THR A 25 33.26 18.06 -31.85
C THR A 25 32.22 18.89 -32.59
N SER A 26 32.69 19.74 -33.49
CA SER A 26 31.86 20.46 -34.44
C SER A 26 32.47 20.48 -35.85
N VAL A 27 32.64 19.32 -36.48
CA VAL A 27 32.82 19.25 -37.95
C VAL A 27 32.16 18.00 -38.53
N VAL A 28 31.01 18.23 -39.18
CA VAL A 28 30.33 17.29 -40.08
C VAL A 28 31.21 17.03 -41.30
N LYS A 29 31.63 15.77 -41.51
CA LYS A 29 32.12 15.29 -42.81
C LYS A 29 31.13 14.28 -43.38
N LYS A 30 30.45 14.68 -44.46
CA LYS A 30 29.69 13.79 -45.35
C LYS A 30 30.59 12.63 -45.81
N ARG A 31 30.23 11.40 -45.45
CA ARG A 31 30.68 10.20 -46.15
C ARG A 31 29.52 9.61 -46.92
N THR A 32 29.73 9.54 -48.23
CA THR A 32 28.90 8.90 -49.24
C THR A 32 28.78 7.40 -48.98
N ALA A 33 27.58 6.87 -49.16
CA ALA A 33 27.24 5.44 -49.00
C ALA A 33 27.85 4.58 -50.13
N PRO A 34 28.19 3.31 -49.86
CA PRO A 34 28.50 2.34 -50.91
C PRO A 34 27.20 1.86 -51.59
N LYS A 35 27.26 1.71 -52.92
CA LYS A 35 26.24 1.01 -53.70
C LYS A 35 26.49 -0.50 -53.62
N THR A 36 25.47 -1.26 -53.25
CA THR A 36 25.32 -2.67 -53.61
C THR A 36 23.84 -2.90 -53.90
N ASP A 37 23.57 -3.26 -55.15
CA ASP A 37 22.31 -3.80 -55.63
C ASP A 37 22.09 -5.17 -54.96
N ASP A 38 20.96 -5.36 -54.29
CA ASP A 38 20.27 -6.64 -54.19
C ASP A 38 18.83 -6.38 -53.73
N ALA A 39 17.90 -6.81 -54.57
CA ALA A 39 16.47 -6.67 -54.36
C ALA A 39 15.97 -7.81 -53.47
N GLU A 40 15.67 -7.52 -52.21
CA GLU A 40 14.82 -8.36 -51.37
C GLU A 40 13.63 -7.56 -50.85
N SER A 41 12.44 -8.17 -50.97
CA SER A 41 11.13 -7.61 -50.73
C SER A 41 10.93 -7.14 -49.28
N VAL A 42 10.70 -5.84 -49.09
CA VAL A 42 10.26 -5.28 -47.82
C VAL A 42 8.77 -5.59 -47.64
N ALA A 43 8.43 -6.42 -46.65
CA ALA A 43 7.05 -6.63 -46.22
C ALA A 43 6.45 -5.30 -45.69
N PRO A 44 5.15 -5.04 -45.88
CA PRO A 44 4.57 -3.76 -45.48
C PRO A 44 4.60 -3.65 -43.95
N VAL A 45 5.03 -2.47 -43.48
CA VAL A 45 4.92 -2.06 -42.08
C VAL A 45 3.43 -2.02 -41.74
N VAL A 46 2.99 -2.95 -40.89
CA VAL A 46 1.68 -2.88 -40.26
C VAL A 46 1.74 -1.72 -39.28
N GLU A 47 1.08 -0.60 -39.61
CA GLU A 47 0.76 0.45 -38.64
C GLU A 47 0.00 -0.21 -37.49
N GLN A 48 0.67 -0.37 -36.35
CA GLN A 48 -0.02 -0.73 -35.12
C GLN A 48 -0.86 0.48 -34.72
N GLU A 49 -2.18 0.32 -34.75
CA GLU A 49 -3.08 1.30 -34.15
C GLU A 49 -2.65 1.56 -32.70
N PRO A 50 -2.64 2.83 -32.25
CA PRO A 50 -2.30 3.15 -30.87
C PRO A 50 -3.27 2.41 -29.95
N ILE A 51 -2.70 1.62 -29.03
CA ILE A 51 -3.45 0.98 -27.96
C ILE A 51 -4.19 2.10 -27.23
N LYS A 52 -5.51 2.16 -27.39
CA LYS A 52 -6.36 3.02 -26.58
C LYS A 52 -6.22 2.55 -25.14
N GLU A 53 -5.42 3.25 -24.35
CA GLU A 53 -5.54 3.22 -22.90
C GLU A 53 -6.98 3.58 -22.55
N VAL A 54 -7.76 2.57 -22.19
CA VAL A 54 -9.05 2.80 -21.55
C VAL A 54 -8.69 3.43 -20.20
N PRO A 55 -9.05 4.70 -19.93
CA PRO A 55 -8.77 5.27 -18.62
C PRO A 55 -9.44 4.38 -17.58
N ALA A 56 -8.64 3.76 -16.72
CA ALA A 56 -9.17 3.05 -15.57
C ALA A 56 -10.04 4.05 -14.80
N THR A 57 -11.28 3.66 -14.49
CA THR A 57 -12.13 4.47 -13.65
C THR A 57 -11.36 4.80 -12.38
N PRO A 58 -11.20 6.09 -11.99
CA PRO A 58 -10.42 6.45 -10.83
C PRO A 58 -10.90 5.67 -9.61
N ALA A 59 -9.97 5.07 -8.87
CA ALA A 59 -10.28 4.44 -7.60
C ALA A 59 -11.07 5.41 -6.72
N PRO A 60 -12.17 4.97 -6.06
CA PRO A 60 -12.88 5.84 -5.13
C PRO A 60 -11.92 6.32 -4.03
N LEU A 61 -11.71 7.63 -3.97
CA LEU A 61 -10.82 8.30 -3.03
C LEU A 61 -11.61 8.82 -1.84
N TYR A 62 -11.36 8.23 -0.67
CA TYR A 62 -11.75 8.76 0.63
C TYR A 62 -10.61 9.64 1.15
N SER A 63 -10.64 10.92 0.78
CA SER A 63 -9.82 11.94 1.39
C SER A 63 -10.70 12.89 2.22
N TYR A 64 -10.21 13.28 3.40
CA TYR A 64 -10.87 14.27 4.25
C TYR A 64 -10.60 15.71 3.77
N GLN A 65 -10.56 15.96 2.46
CA GLN A 65 -10.76 17.30 1.93
C GLN A 65 -12.27 17.62 1.92
N HIS A 66 -12.92 17.55 3.08
CA HIS A 66 -14.31 17.95 3.22
C HIS A 66 -14.36 19.44 3.55
N LYS A 67 -14.67 20.26 2.55
CA LYS A 67 -15.22 21.58 2.81
C LYS A 67 -16.47 21.39 3.68
N PRO A 68 -16.64 22.14 4.78
CA PRO A 68 -17.86 22.07 5.57
C PRO A 68 -19.07 22.28 4.65
N ASN A 69 -20.16 21.53 4.88
CA ASN A 69 -21.43 21.79 4.20
C ASN A 69 -21.77 23.27 4.44
N ILE A 70 -21.66 24.08 3.38
CA ILE A 70 -22.15 25.45 3.40
C ILE A 70 -23.68 25.32 3.42
N PRO A 71 -24.38 25.94 4.39
CA PRO A 71 -25.83 26.02 4.35
C PRO A 71 -26.22 26.65 3.01
N THR A 72 -26.87 25.89 2.13
CA THR A 72 -27.55 26.46 0.97
C THR A 72 -28.80 27.16 1.48
N GLU A 73 -28.97 28.42 1.08
CA GLU A 73 -30.22 29.15 1.34
C GLU A 73 -31.38 28.43 0.65
N ASP A 74 -32.49 28.49 1.35
CA ASP A 74 -33.73 27.75 1.20
C ASP A 74 -34.25 27.64 -0.24
N ASN A 75 -34.70 26.44 -0.58
CA ASN A 75 -35.83 26.19 -1.50
C ASN A 75 -36.37 24.80 -1.16
N GLY A 76 -37.33 24.77 -0.25
CA GLY A 76 -38.11 23.57 0.06
C GLY A 76 -38.69 22.94 -1.21
N SER A 77 -38.11 21.81 -1.63
CA SER A 77 -38.76 20.85 -2.50
C SER A 77 -39.54 19.85 -1.64
N ASN A 78 -40.79 19.62 -2.05
CA ASN A 78 -41.75 18.72 -1.43
C ASN A 78 -41.14 17.38 -1.02
N GLY A 79 -41.38 16.94 0.22
CA GLY A 79 -41.74 15.58 0.64
C GLY A 79 -40.93 14.35 0.20
N ASP A 80 -39.95 14.48 -0.68
CA ASP A 80 -39.38 13.39 -1.44
C ASP A 80 -38.11 12.90 -0.74
N SER A 81 -38.10 11.59 -0.47
CA SER A 81 -36.95 10.94 0.11
C SER A 81 -35.88 10.73 -0.93
N VAL A 82 -34.64 11.10 -0.60
CA VAL A 82 -33.48 10.96 -1.48
C VAL A 82 -32.77 9.65 -1.19
N GLY A 83 -32.41 8.91 -2.25
CA GLY A 83 -31.60 7.72 -2.15
C GLY A 83 -30.18 8.06 -1.69
N ILE A 84 -29.68 7.36 -0.69
CA ILE A 84 -28.35 7.58 -0.12
C ILE A 84 -27.56 6.27 -0.10
N GLU A 85 -26.25 6.41 -0.29
CA GLU A 85 -25.29 5.33 -0.06
C GLU A 85 -24.00 5.92 0.51
N GLY A 86 -23.53 5.35 1.61
CA GLY A 86 -22.29 5.83 2.21
C GLY A 86 -21.84 5.01 3.42
N MET A 87 -20.72 5.43 3.98
CA MET A 87 -20.07 4.72 5.07
C MET A 87 -20.45 5.32 6.42
N LEU A 88 -20.83 4.47 7.37
CA LEU A 88 -21.17 4.90 8.73
C LEU A 88 -19.92 5.27 9.51
N GLU A 89 -19.89 6.52 9.95
CA GLU A 89 -19.04 7.00 11.03
C GLU A 89 -19.88 7.17 12.30
N ILE A 90 -19.39 6.68 13.44
CA ILE A 90 -20.06 6.82 14.73
C ILE A 90 -19.30 7.85 15.56
N LEU A 91 -19.99 8.91 15.97
CA LEU A 91 -19.53 9.93 16.91
C LEU A 91 -20.16 9.65 18.28
N ASN A 92 -19.83 10.46 19.29
CA ASN A 92 -20.23 10.21 20.68
C ASN A 92 -21.75 9.99 20.86
N ASP A 93 -22.58 10.84 20.24
CA ASP A 93 -24.03 10.85 20.47
C ASP A 93 -24.87 10.49 19.22
N TYR A 94 -24.25 10.41 18.05
CA TYR A 94 -24.94 10.16 16.78
C TYR A 94 -23.97 9.58 15.75
N GLY A 95 -24.51 9.08 14.64
CA GLY A 95 -23.71 8.68 13.48
C GLY A 95 -23.89 9.62 12.31
N VAL A 96 -22.90 9.60 11.42
CA VAL A 96 -22.94 10.28 10.14
C VAL A 96 -22.60 9.28 9.06
N ILE A 97 -23.49 9.13 8.07
CA ILE A 97 -23.21 8.36 6.85
C ILE A 97 -22.51 9.31 5.88
N ARG A 98 -21.23 9.04 5.63
CA ARG A 98 -20.38 9.79 4.71
C ARG A 98 -20.59 9.27 3.30
N GLN A 99 -21.20 10.09 2.45
CA GLN A 99 -21.45 9.72 1.06
C GLN A 99 -20.22 10.04 0.20
N ARG A 100 -19.93 9.25 -0.84
CA ARG A 100 -18.82 9.51 -1.77
C ARG A 100 -19.14 10.65 -2.75
N GLU A 101 -20.38 10.70 -3.19
CA GLU A 101 -20.90 11.71 -4.11
C GLU A 101 -22.10 12.38 -3.45
N LYS A 102 -22.40 13.61 -3.85
CA LYS A 102 -23.64 14.24 -3.43
C LYS A 102 -24.80 13.55 -4.13
N SER A 103 -25.84 13.19 -3.38
CA SER A 103 -27.08 12.66 -3.96
C SER A 103 -27.73 13.69 -4.89
N GLU A 104 -27.70 14.97 -4.51
CA GLU A 104 -28.16 16.11 -5.32
C GLU A 104 -27.25 17.32 -5.06
N SER A 105 -27.06 18.20 -6.05
CA SER A 105 -26.10 19.32 -5.97
C SER A 105 -26.38 20.28 -4.80
N ASP A 106 -27.66 20.48 -4.50
CA ASP A 106 -28.16 21.55 -3.63
C ASP A 106 -28.38 21.07 -2.19
N LEU A 107 -28.26 19.76 -1.96
CA LEU A 107 -28.44 19.14 -0.64
C LEU A 107 -27.10 18.97 0.10
N PRO A 108 -27.16 18.88 1.46
CA PRO A 108 -26.03 18.46 2.26
C PRO A 108 -25.54 17.07 1.83
N ARG A 109 -24.22 16.86 1.81
CA ARG A 109 -23.63 15.58 1.39
C ARG A 109 -23.83 14.47 2.42
N ASP A 110 -23.78 14.80 3.70
CA ASP A 110 -23.72 13.82 4.78
C ASP A 110 -25.09 13.60 5.42
N VAL A 111 -25.33 12.36 5.86
CA VAL A 111 -26.62 11.93 6.43
C VAL A 111 -26.47 11.65 7.92
N TYR A 112 -27.24 12.35 8.73
CA TYR A 112 -27.44 12.06 10.13
C TYR A 112 -28.19 10.73 10.33
N ILE A 113 -27.69 9.91 11.25
CA ILE A 113 -28.37 8.73 11.77
C ILE A 113 -28.39 8.77 13.30
N SER A 114 -29.58 8.55 13.87
CA SER A 114 -29.77 8.58 15.31
C SER A 114 -29.11 7.39 16.01
N HIS A 115 -28.71 7.59 17.26
CA HIS A 115 -28.15 6.52 18.09
C HIS A 115 -29.13 5.33 18.27
N SER A 116 -30.43 5.62 18.32
CA SER A 116 -31.48 4.58 18.37
C SER A 116 -31.51 3.70 17.11
N GLN A 117 -31.34 4.29 15.92
CA GLN A 117 -31.24 3.52 14.67
C GLN A 117 -29.97 2.67 14.63
N ILE A 118 -28.83 3.22 15.06
CA ILE A 118 -27.56 2.48 15.17
C ILE A 118 -27.74 1.24 16.05
N LYS A 119 -28.29 1.42 17.27
CA LYS A 119 -28.55 0.32 18.19
C LYS A 119 -29.56 -0.68 17.64
N ARG A 120 -30.65 -0.21 17.05
CA ARG A 120 -31.72 -1.07 16.51
C ARG A 120 -31.18 -2.04 15.46
N PHE A 121 -30.35 -1.56 14.54
CA PHE A 121 -29.80 -2.37 13.44
C PHE A 121 -28.41 -2.94 13.72
N ASN A 122 -27.92 -2.85 14.96
CA ASN A 122 -26.58 -3.30 15.37
C ASN A 122 -25.47 -2.80 14.41
N LEU A 123 -25.55 -1.53 14.02
CA LEU A 123 -24.62 -0.92 13.07
C LEU A 123 -23.30 -0.59 13.76
N ARG A 124 -22.21 -0.70 13.01
CA ARG A 124 -20.84 -0.48 13.48
C ARG A 124 -20.11 0.51 12.54
N LYS A 125 -19.11 1.20 13.07
CA LYS A 125 -18.22 2.07 12.27
C LYS A 125 -17.70 1.27 11.06
N GLY A 126 -17.70 1.91 9.89
CA GLY A 126 -17.27 1.30 8.63
C GLY A 126 -18.34 0.55 7.85
N ASP A 127 -19.57 0.40 8.38
CA ASP A 127 -20.67 -0.21 7.63
C ASP A 127 -21.07 0.66 6.44
N SER A 128 -21.15 0.06 5.25
CA SER A 128 -21.78 0.66 4.08
C SER A 128 -23.31 0.54 4.21
N ILE A 129 -23.98 1.67 4.18
CA ILE A 129 -25.43 1.78 4.36
C ILE A 129 -26.01 2.35 3.09
N LYS A 130 -27.01 1.66 2.54
CA LYS A 130 -27.87 2.15 1.48
C LYS A 130 -29.29 2.34 2.01
N GLY A 131 -29.94 3.43 1.64
CA GLY A 131 -31.28 3.72 2.11
C GLY A 131 -31.86 5.01 1.57
N TYR A 132 -32.80 5.56 2.34
CA TYR A 132 -33.53 6.78 1.98
C TYR A 132 -33.41 7.80 3.12
N ALA A 133 -33.08 9.03 2.78
CA ALA A 133 -33.00 10.16 3.71
C ALA A 133 -33.95 11.28 3.30
N ARG A 134 -34.35 12.12 4.26
CA ARG A 134 -35.09 13.36 3.97
C ARG A 134 -34.14 14.57 3.97
N PRO A 135 -34.49 15.64 3.21
CA PRO A 135 -33.86 16.94 3.34
C PRO A 135 -33.82 17.45 4.80
N PRO A 136 -32.82 18.29 5.16
CA PRO A 136 -32.77 18.95 6.45
C PRO A 136 -34.02 19.81 6.65
N LYS A 137 -34.57 19.80 7.86
CA LYS A 137 -35.55 20.81 8.30
C LYS A 137 -34.83 22.08 8.73
N GLU A 138 -35.58 23.15 8.95
CA GLU A 138 -35.07 24.41 9.48
C GLU A 138 -34.22 24.15 10.76
N GLY A 139 -32.95 24.60 10.72
CA GLY A 139 -31.97 24.38 11.79
C GLY A 139 -31.14 23.08 11.72
N GLU A 140 -31.45 22.15 10.81
CA GLU A 140 -30.67 20.92 10.59
C GLU A 140 -29.54 21.14 9.56
N ARG A 141 -28.35 20.59 9.82
CA ARG A 141 -27.17 20.71 8.93
C ARG A 141 -26.96 19.52 7.99
N TYR A 142 -27.66 18.42 8.23
CA TYR A 142 -27.48 17.14 7.56
C TYR A 142 -28.82 16.63 7.03
N LEU A 143 -28.75 15.79 6.00
CA LEU A 143 -29.89 14.93 5.66
C LEU A 143 -30.22 14.03 6.85
N SER A 144 -31.48 13.64 7.03
CA SER A 144 -31.87 12.73 8.12
C SER A 144 -32.30 11.37 7.58
N LEU A 145 -31.66 10.30 8.04
CA LEU A 145 -31.97 8.94 7.58
C LEU A 145 -33.39 8.52 7.98
N LEU A 146 -34.22 8.18 7.00
CA LEU A 146 -35.58 7.67 7.21
C LEU A 146 -35.60 6.15 7.34
N ARG A 147 -35.01 5.46 6.36
CA ARG A 147 -35.08 4.00 6.23
C ARG A 147 -33.76 3.45 5.69
N ILE A 148 -33.31 2.34 6.27
CA ILE A 148 -32.21 1.53 5.74
C ILE A 148 -32.80 0.49 4.80
N GLU A 149 -32.29 0.44 3.58
CA GLU A 149 -32.62 -0.58 2.58
C GLU A 149 -31.66 -1.77 2.70
N SER A 150 -30.36 -1.51 2.82
CA SER A 150 -29.38 -2.57 3.04
C SER A 150 -28.19 -2.07 3.87
N VAL A 151 -27.56 -3.03 4.56
CA VAL A 151 -26.29 -2.84 5.25
C VAL A 151 -25.32 -3.81 4.60
N GLU A 152 -24.22 -3.31 4.07
CA GLU A 152 -23.27 -4.11 3.30
C GLU A 152 -23.92 -4.83 2.09
N GLY A 153 -24.97 -4.27 1.51
CA GLY A 153 -25.68 -4.92 0.39
C GLY A 153 -26.46 -6.18 0.77
N ILE A 154 -26.74 -6.40 2.06
CA ILE A 154 -27.70 -7.40 2.53
C ILE A 154 -28.80 -6.75 3.37
N GLU A 155 -29.90 -7.48 3.53
CA GLU A 155 -31.03 -7.06 4.36
C GLU A 155 -30.58 -6.70 5.78
N PRO A 156 -31.05 -5.57 6.35
CA PRO A 156 -30.62 -5.09 7.67
C PRO A 156 -30.78 -6.13 8.78
N GLU A 157 -31.87 -6.90 8.75
CA GLU A 157 -32.12 -7.96 9.75
C GLU A 157 -31.13 -9.13 9.66
N SER A 158 -30.62 -9.43 8.46
CA SER A 158 -29.56 -10.42 8.27
C SER A 158 -28.20 -9.86 8.71
N ALA A 159 -27.92 -8.60 8.39
CA ALA A 159 -26.69 -7.92 8.81
C ALA A 159 -26.52 -7.86 10.33
N ARG A 160 -27.63 -7.79 11.08
CA ARG A 160 -27.63 -7.83 12.56
C ARG A 160 -27.03 -9.11 13.15
N LYS A 161 -27.10 -10.23 12.42
CA LYS A 161 -26.68 -11.57 12.90
C LYS A 161 -25.21 -11.90 12.59
N ARG A 162 -24.52 -11.01 11.87
CA ARG A 162 -23.11 -11.25 11.51
C ARG A 162 -22.24 -11.23 12.78
N PRO A 163 -21.19 -12.07 12.87
CA PRO A 163 -20.31 -12.11 14.03
C PRO A 163 -19.54 -10.80 14.20
N HIS A 164 -18.94 -10.60 15.37
CA HIS A 164 -17.91 -9.58 15.55
C HIS A 164 -16.58 -10.09 15.01
N PHE A 165 -15.79 -9.21 14.40
CA PHE A 165 -14.44 -9.53 13.92
C PHE A 165 -13.55 -10.19 14.99
N THR A 166 -13.74 -9.83 16.25
CA THR A 166 -13.00 -10.37 17.41
C THR A 166 -13.45 -11.78 17.81
N GLU A 167 -14.63 -12.22 17.38
CA GLU A 167 -15.18 -13.56 17.67
C GLU A 167 -14.78 -14.59 16.62
N LEU A 168 -14.31 -14.14 15.45
CA LEU A 168 -13.82 -15.02 14.39
C LEU A 168 -12.49 -15.69 14.79
N THR A 169 -12.32 -16.95 14.43
CA THR A 169 -11.19 -17.77 14.85
C THR A 169 -9.97 -17.53 13.94
N PRO A 170 -8.88 -16.92 14.45
CA PRO A 170 -7.70 -16.64 13.64
C PRO A 170 -6.87 -17.89 13.38
N ILE A 171 -6.49 -18.10 12.12
CA ILE A 171 -5.60 -19.19 11.69
C ILE A 171 -4.43 -18.65 10.86
N PHE A 172 -3.43 -19.50 10.62
CA PHE A 172 -2.35 -19.16 9.68
C PHE A 172 -2.90 -19.04 8.25
N PRO A 173 -2.29 -18.18 7.41
CA PRO A 173 -2.57 -18.16 5.98
C PRO A 173 -2.27 -19.51 5.33
N LYS A 174 -3.25 -20.05 4.61
CA LYS A 174 -3.14 -21.33 3.87
C LYS A 174 -3.31 -21.14 2.37
N ASP A 175 -4.02 -20.10 1.96
CA ASP A 175 -4.29 -19.81 0.57
C ASP A 175 -3.26 -18.80 0.05
N TRP A 176 -2.42 -19.24 -0.88
CA TRP A 176 -1.40 -18.40 -1.50
C TRP A 176 -2.02 -17.38 -2.46
N MET A 177 -1.75 -16.10 -2.20
CA MET A 177 -2.13 -14.98 -3.05
C MET A 177 -1.01 -14.74 -4.07
N LYS A 178 -0.95 -15.59 -5.10
CA LYS A 178 0.04 -15.51 -6.17
C LYS A 178 -0.01 -14.16 -6.91
N LEU A 179 1.12 -13.46 -7.00
CA LEU A 179 1.22 -12.11 -7.57
C LEU A 179 1.79 -12.08 -9.00
N GLU A 180 2.55 -13.09 -9.40
CA GLU A 180 3.14 -13.20 -10.74
C GLU A 180 2.06 -13.05 -11.81
N THR A 181 2.29 -12.14 -12.75
CA THR A 181 1.40 -11.87 -13.89
C THR A 181 2.13 -12.12 -15.21
N THR A 182 2.84 -11.13 -15.70
CA THR A 182 3.63 -11.21 -16.93
C THR A 182 5.12 -11.39 -16.62
N LYS A 183 5.86 -11.86 -17.62
CA LYS A 183 7.31 -12.09 -17.53
C LYS A 183 8.08 -10.86 -17.05
N ASP A 184 7.63 -9.67 -17.44
CA ASP A 184 8.36 -8.41 -17.29
C ASP A 184 8.20 -7.79 -15.90
N VAL A 185 7.19 -8.21 -15.14
CA VAL A 185 6.97 -7.75 -13.75
C VAL A 185 7.79 -8.61 -12.80
N ILE A 186 9.12 -8.38 -12.80
CA ILE A 186 10.09 -9.16 -12.01
C ILE A 186 9.86 -9.03 -10.50
N SER A 187 9.33 -7.89 -10.03
CA SER A 187 8.99 -7.63 -8.63
C SER A 187 8.04 -8.67 -8.03
N THR A 188 6.88 -8.87 -8.66
CA THR A 188 5.88 -9.84 -8.21
C THR A 188 6.39 -11.27 -8.30
N ARG A 189 7.13 -11.59 -9.36
CA ARG A 189 7.79 -12.89 -9.54
C ARG A 189 8.78 -13.18 -8.42
N LEU A 190 9.60 -12.20 -8.03
CA LEU A 190 10.57 -12.37 -6.96
C LEU A 190 9.89 -12.48 -5.59
N ILE A 191 8.86 -11.68 -5.32
CA ILE A 191 8.06 -11.78 -4.08
C ILE A 191 7.47 -13.18 -3.95
N ASP A 192 6.84 -13.69 -5.01
CA ASP A 192 6.23 -15.02 -5.03
C ASP A 192 7.21 -16.16 -4.71
N LEU A 193 8.51 -15.99 -4.96
CA LEU A 193 9.54 -16.99 -4.67
C LEU A 193 10.17 -16.83 -3.29
N ILE A 194 10.33 -15.58 -2.82
CA ILE A 194 11.18 -15.27 -1.66
C ILE A 194 10.37 -14.88 -0.42
N ALA A 195 9.20 -14.28 -0.59
CA ALA A 195 8.35 -13.89 0.53
C ALA A 195 6.87 -13.98 0.09
N PRO A 196 6.38 -15.22 -0.14
CA PRO A 196 5.02 -15.44 -0.61
C PRO A 196 4.00 -14.82 0.34
N ILE A 197 2.90 -14.30 -0.21
CA ILE A 197 1.87 -13.62 0.57
C ILE A 197 0.61 -14.51 0.58
N GLY A 198 0.12 -14.85 1.77
CA GLY A 198 -1.14 -15.57 1.90
C GLY A 198 -2.35 -14.66 2.18
N LYS A 199 -3.56 -15.19 2.01
CA LYS A 199 -4.80 -14.59 2.53
C LYS A 199 -4.73 -14.53 4.06
N GLY A 200 -4.83 -13.32 4.63
CA GLY A 200 -4.65 -13.06 6.06
C GLY A 200 -3.23 -12.72 6.52
N GLN A 201 -2.29 -12.47 5.60
CA GLN A 201 -0.89 -12.16 5.94
C GLN A 201 -0.75 -10.80 6.65
N ARG A 202 0.16 -10.72 7.63
CA ARG A 202 0.71 -9.48 8.20
C ARG A 202 2.09 -9.24 7.61
N ALA A 203 2.10 -8.59 6.46
CA ALA A 203 3.29 -8.37 5.66
C ALA A 203 3.87 -6.98 5.91
N MET A 204 5.18 -6.93 6.15
CA MET A 204 5.92 -5.68 6.34
C MET A 204 6.93 -5.49 5.21
N LEU A 205 6.80 -4.35 4.52
CA LEU A 205 7.72 -3.94 3.47
C LEU A 205 8.71 -2.93 4.05
N VAL A 206 9.86 -3.44 4.47
CA VAL A 206 10.90 -2.66 5.16
C VAL A 206 11.73 -1.95 4.11
N ALA A 207 11.63 -0.63 4.02
CA ALA A 207 12.24 0.12 2.93
C ALA A 207 12.93 1.40 3.42
N PRO A 208 14.20 1.63 3.04
CA PRO A 208 14.79 2.94 3.17
C PRO A 208 14.16 3.93 2.18
N PRO A 209 14.29 5.25 2.43
CA PRO A 209 13.87 6.26 1.47
C PRO A 209 14.51 6.03 0.10
N LYS A 210 13.74 6.26 -0.97
CA LYS A 210 14.16 6.10 -2.39
C LYS A 210 14.47 4.68 -2.86
N ALA A 211 14.19 3.64 -2.06
CA ALA A 211 14.41 2.25 -2.47
C ALA A 211 13.37 1.68 -3.48
N GLY A 212 12.36 2.47 -3.87
CA GLY A 212 11.32 2.05 -4.81
C GLY A 212 10.05 1.46 -4.17
N LYS A 213 9.79 1.76 -2.89
CA LYS A 213 8.60 1.26 -2.14
C LYS A 213 7.28 1.44 -2.91
N THR A 214 7.11 2.61 -3.54
CA THR A 214 5.85 3.00 -4.17
C THR A 214 5.57 2.16 -5.42
N PHE A 215 6.60 1.94 -6.26
CA PHE A 215 6.49 1.06 -7.43
C PHE A 215 6.21 -0.38 -7.01
N LEU A 216 6.88 -0.86 -5.97
CA LEU A 216 6.69 -2.22 -5.49
C LEU A 216 5.28 -2.46 -4.92
N LEU A 217 4.72 -1.50 -4.17
CA LEU A 217 3.34 -1.55 -3.71
C LEU A 217 2.33 -1.54 -4.87
N MET A 218 2.59 -0.77 -5.94
CA MET A 218 1.73 -0.77 -7.13
C MET A 218 1.79 -2.10 -7.88
N ASP A 219 2.98 -2.70 -8.02
CA ASP A 219 3.13 -4.00 -8.63
C ASP A 219 2.37 -5.09 -7.85
N ILE A 220 2.42 -5.03 -6.51
CA ILE A 220 1.61 -5.91 -5.64
C ILE A 220 0.12 -5.67 -5.88
N ALA A 221 -0.34 -4.41 -5.89
CA ALA A 221 -1.73 -4.05 -6.14
C ALA A 221 -2.26 -4.59 -7.49
N ASN A 222 -1.45 -4.43 -8.55
CA ASN A 222 -1.76 -4.89 -9.89
C ASN A 222 -1.73 -6.42 -9.99
N GLY A 223 -0.77 -7.07 -9.32
CA GLY A 223 -0.73 -8.53 -9.22
C GLY A 223 -1.98 -9.09 -8.54
N ILE A 224 -2.41 -8.49 -7.43
CA ILE A 224 -3.64 -8.89 -6.71
C ILE A 224 -4.86 -8.69 -7.60
N THR A 225 -5.05 -7.49 -8.17
CA THR A 225 -6.27 -7.20 -8.96
C THR A 225 -6.34 -7.97 -10.27
N THR A 226 -5.21 -8.41 -10.82
CA THR A 226 -5.16 -9.26 -12.02
C THR A 226 -5.46 -10.72 -11.68
N ASN A 227 -4.84 -11.26 -10.64
CA ASN A 227 -4.90 -12.70 -10.34
C ASN A 227 -6.06 -13.08 -9.40
N HIS A 228 -6.50 -12.14 -8.56
CA HIS A 228 -7.51 -12.34 -7.52
C HIS A 228 -8.55 -11.20 -7.53
N PRO A 229 -9.33 -11.05 -8.63
CA PRO A 229 -10.31 -9.96 -8.77
C PRO A 229 -11.46 -10.05 -7.74
N GLU A 230 -11.61 -11.17 -7.04
CA GLU A 230 -12.58 -11.35 -5.96
C GLU A 230 -12.16 -10.71 -4.64
N ILE A 231 -10.87 -10.42 -4.47
CA ILE A 231 -10.33 -9.76 -3.27
C ILE A 231 -10.67 -8.29 -3.29
N VAL A 232 -11.18 -7.77 -2.17
CA VAL A 232 -11.40 -6.34 -2.02
C VAL A 232 -10.08 -5.66 -1.70
N LEU A 233 -9.52 -4.95 -2.67
CA LEU A 233 -8.30 -4.17 -2.49
C LEU A 233 -8.62 -2.79 -1.93
N MET A 234 -8.00 -2.45 -0.81
CA MET A 234 -8.05 -1.16 -0.16
C MET A 234 -6.63 -0.61 -0.01
N VAL A 235 -6.46 0.70 -0.11
CA VAL A 235 -5.18 1.39 0.00
C VAL A 235 -5.29 2.47 1.05
N ALA A 236 -4.38 2.53 2.01
CA ALA A 236 -4.29 3.55 3.04
C ALA A 236 -2.99 4.35 2.90
N LEU A 237 -3.07 5.58 2.42
CA LEU A 237 -1.94 6.48 2.20
C LEU A 237 -1.93 7.57 3.28
N ILE A 238 -1.03 7.42 4.26
CA ILE A 238 -1.02 8.22 5.49
C ILE A 238 0.25 9.08 5.54
N GLY A 239 0.08 10.40 5.52
CA GLY A 239 1.17 11.35 5.60
C GLY A 239 2.09 11.32 4.38
N GLU A 240 1.55 10.92 3.22
CA GLU A 240 2.27 10.92 1.94
C GLU A 240 2.01 12.21 1.15
N ARG A 241 2.81 12.44 0.11
CA ARG A 241 2.68 13.64 -0.73
C ARG A 241 1.45 13.57 -1.63
N PRO A 242 0.73 14.69 -1.86
CA PRO A 242 -0.48 14.70 -2.70
C PRO A 242 -0.29 14.14 -4.12
N GLU A 243 0.88 14.37 -4.73
CA GLU A 243 1.23 13.85 -6.04
C GLU A 243 1.42 12.32 -6.04
N GLU A 244 1.97 11.76 -4.95
CA GLU A 244 2.12 10.32 -4.77
C GLU A 244 0.75 9.67 -4.57
N VAL A 245 -0.14 10.31 -3.79
CA VAL A 245 -1.54 9.89 -3.61
C VAL A 245 -2.30 9.86 -4.94
N THR A 246 -2.17 10.94 -5.72
CA THR A 246 -2.82 11.04 -7.03
C THR A 246 -2.31 9.96 -8.00
N HIS A 247 -0.99 9.75 -8.02
CA HIS A 247 -0.37 8.73 -8.85
C HIS A 247 -0.86 7.32 -8.48
N PHE A 248 -0.94 6.99 -7.19
CA PHE A 248 -1.44 5.70 -6.73
C PHE A 248 -2.93 5.50 -7.08
N SER A 249 -3.77 6.50 -6.84
CA SER A 249 -5.21 6.45 -7.09
C SER A 249 -5.58 6.26 -8.56
N ARG A 250 -4.75 6.78 -9.49
CA ARG A 250 -4.98 6.61 -10.93
C ARG A 250 -4.53 5.26 -11.47
N ASN A 251 -3.57 4.61 -10.82
CA ASN A 251 -2.93 3.40 -11.34
C ASN A 251 -3.37 2.11 -10.63
N VAL A 252 -4.09 2.20 -9.51
CA VAL A 252 -4.53 1.03 -8.73
C VAL A 252 -6.05 0.92 -8.71
N LYS A 253 -6.57 -0.26 -9.02
CA LYS A 253 -8.00 -0.59 -8.95
C LYS A 253 -8.36 -1.04 -7.52
N GLY A 254 -8.80 -0.11 -6.68
CA GLY A 254 -9.21 -0.41 -5.31
C GLY A 254 -9.86 0.79 -4.62
N GLU A 255 -10.23 0.65 -3.36
CA GLU A 255 -10.69 1.78 -2.54
C GLU A 255 -9.49 2.51 -1.92
N VAL A 256 -9.30 3.80 -2.18
CA VAL A 256 -8.15 4.56 -1.67
C VAL A 256 -8.58 5.46 -0.52
N TYR A 257 -7.91 5.35 0.61
CA TYR A 257 -8.09 6.15 1.82
C TYR A 257 -6.82 6.96 2.00
N ALA A 258 -6.90 8.28 1.92
CA ALA A 258 -5.70 9.12 1.97
C ALA A 258 -5.86 10.31 2.90
N SER A 259 -4.80 10.57 3.66
CA SER A 259 -4.60 11.82 4.37
C SER A 259 -3.17 12.29 4.14
N ASN A 260 -3.01 13.49 3.60
CA ASN A 260 -1.71 14.00 3.16
C ASN A 260 -0.84 14.44 4.36
N PHE A 261 0.44 14.65 4.13
CA PHE A 261 1.39 15.07 5.19
C PHE A 261 1.11 16.47 5.77
N ASP A 262 0.45 17.34 5.02
CA ASP A 262 0.09 18.71 5.40
C ASP A 262 -1.24 18.79 6.18
N GLU A 263 -1.96 17.68 6.28
CA GLU A 263 -3.17 17.56 7.09
C GLU A 263 -2.84 17.25 8.56
N ARG A 264 -3.83 17.47 9.43
CA ARG A 264 -3.69 17.26 10.88
C ARG A 264 -3.51 15.79 11.22
N ALA A 265 -2.76 15.52 12.29
CA ALA A 265 -2.53 14.16 12.78
C ALA A 265 -3.84 13.44 13.16
N GLU A 266 -4.85 14.16 13.66
CA GLU A 266 -6.17 13.60 13.97
C GLU A 266 -6.91 13.12 12.71
N GLU A 267 -6.73 13.78 11.57
CA GLU A 267 -7.35 13.32 10.31
C GLU A 267 -6.61 12.10 9.75
N GLN A 268 -5.28 12.08 9.87
CA GLN A 268 -4.45 10.93 9.49
C GLN A 268 -4.86 9.66 10.26
N THR A 269 -5.01 9.76 11.58
CA THR A 269 -5.44 8.61 12.41
C THR A 269 -6.88 8.22 12.07
N ARG A 270 -7.80 9.18 11.96
CA ARG A 270 -9.21 8.94 11.65
C ARG A 270 -9.42 8.22 10.31
N VAL A 271 -8.72 8.64 9.25
CA VAL A 271 -8.78 7.98 7.93
C VAL A 271 -8.32 6.53 8.02
N SER A 272 -7.21 6.29 8.72
CA SER A 272 -6.69 4.94 8.90
C SER A 272 -7.68 4.05 9.66
N GLU A 273 -8.31 4.55 10.72
CA GLU A 273 -9.31 3.81 11.48
C GLU A 273 -10.55 3.49 10.65
N LEU A 274 -11.00 4.43 9.81
CA LEU A 274 -12.14 4.19 8.93
C LEU A 274 -11.84 3.09 7.92
N CYS A 275 -10.66 3.12 7.31
CA CYS A 275 -10.18 2.07 6.40
C CYS A 275 -10.14 0.70 7.11
N LEU A 276 -9.58 0.64 8.32
CA LEU A 276 -9.51 -0.60 9.10
C LEU A 276 -10.90 -1.13 9.45
N GLU A 277 -11.78 -0.28 9.98
CA GLU A 277 -13.11 -0.71 10.38
C GLU A 277 -13.92 -1.20 9.17
N ARG A 278 -13.84 -0.51 8.03
CA ARG A 278 -14.43 -0.97 6.77
C ARG A 278 -13.93 -2.36 6.37
N ALA A 279 -12.63 -2.58 6.41
CA ALA A 279 -12.04 -3.87 6.08
C ALA A 279 -12.53 -4.99 7.03
N LYS A 280 -12.67 -4.69 8.32
CA LYS A 280 -13.27 -5.63 9.30
C LYS A 280 -14.72 -5.95 8.97
N ARG A 281 -15.54 -4.96 8.60
CA ARG A 281 -16.96 -5.20 8.23
C ARG A 281 -17.09 -6.13 7.02
N LEU A 282 -16.19 -5.99 6.05
CA LEU A 282 -16.12 -6.86 4.88
C LEU A 282 -15.66 -8.28 5.25
N ALA A 283 -14.62 -8.42 6.08
CA ALA A 283 -14.13 -9.70 6.54
C ALA A 283 -15.17 -10.48 7.38
N GLU A 284 -15.93 -9.79 8.23
CA GLU A 284 -17.08 -10.35 8.98
C GLU A 284 -18.17 -10.95 8.07
N ARG A 285 -18.18 -10.58 6.79
CA ARG A 285 -19.07 -11.14 5.76
C ARG A 285 -18.42 -12.24 4.93
N GLY A 286 -17.25 -12.71 5.33
CA GLY A 286 -16.50 -13.76 4.65
C GLY A 286 -15.82 -13.28 3.37
N LYS A 287 -15.57 -11.97 3.22
CA LYS A 287 -14.76 -11.43 2.12
C LYS A 287 -13.28 -11.49 2.45
N ASP A 288 -12.47 -11.74 1.42
CA ASP A 288 -11.03 -11.55 1.49
C ASP A 288 -10.71 -10.09 1.18
N VAL A 289 -10.00 -9.44 2.09
CA VAL A 289 -9.68 -8.01 2.01
C VAL A 289 -8.18 -7.82 2.14
N VAL A 290 -7.60 -6.99 1.27
CA VAL A 290 -6.20 -6.58 1.37
C VAL A 290 -6.15 -5.08 1.61
N ILE A 291 -5.43 -4.65 2.66
CA ILE A 291 -5.04 -3.25 2.84
C ILE A 291 -3.57 -3.09 2.48
N LEU A 292 -3.29 -2.24 1.49
CA LEU A 292 -1.94 -1.72 1.22
C LEU A 292 -1.76 -0.42 1.98
N MET A 293 -0.84 -0.37 2.93
CA MET A 293 -0.60 0.81 3.77
C MET A 293 0.76 1.44 3.49
N ASP A 294 0.76 2.73 3.20
CA ASP A 294 1.96 3.56 3.07
C ASP A 294 1.80 4.82 3.94
N SER A 295 2.32 4.85 5.18
CA SER A 295 3.12 3.83 5.87
C SER A 295 2.72 3.62 7.32
N ILE A 296 3.03 2.45 7.89
CA ILE A 296 2.79 2.18 9.32
C ILE A 296 3.63 3.10 10.21
N THR A 297 4.84 3.46 9.74
CA THR A 297 5.73 4.39 10.46
C THR A 297 5.10 5.77 10.60
N ARG A 298 4.54 6.32 9.52
CA ARG A 298 3.85 7.61 9.56
C ARG A 298 2.57 7.56 10.40
N LEU A 299 1.82 6.45 10.34
CA LEU A 299 0.66 6.27 11.18
C LEU A 299 1.02 6.24 12.68
N ALA A 300 2.07 5.52 13.06
CA ALA A 300 2.56 5.49 14.44
C ALA A 300 2.99 6.89 14.92
N ARG A 301 3.65 7.68 14.07
CA ARG A 301 3.97 9.09 14.37
C ARG A 301 2.71 9.94 14.57
N ALA A 302 1.68 9.75 13.73
CA ALA A 302 0.41 10.45 13.87
C ALA A 302 -0.24 10.15 15.22
N TYR A 303 -0.32 8.88 15.62
CA TYR A 303 -0.83 8.53 16.96
C TYR A 303 0.00 9.13 18.09
N ASN A 304 1.33 9.19 17.96
CA ASN A 304 2.18 9.83 18.98
C ASN A 304 1.94 11.34 19.13
N MET A 305 1.45 12.02 18.09
CA MET A 305 1.09 13.44 18.17
C MET A 305 -0.30 13.67 18.79
N VAL A 306 -1.22 12.71 18.64
CA VAL A 306 -2.62 12.83 19.08
C VAL A 306 -2.83 12.23 20.47
N ALA A 307 -2.05 11.22 20.85
CA ALA A 307 -2.21 10.53 22.12
C ALA A 307 -1.93 11.45 23.32
N PRO A 308 -2.74 11.36 24.39
CA PRO A 308 -2.41 12.02 25.65
C PRO A 308 -1.07 11.48 26.18
N PRO A 309 -0.16 12.34 26.67
CA PRO A 309 1.10 11.88 27.24
C PRO A 309 0.88 10.95 28.43
N SER A 310 1.49 9.77 28.41
CA SER A 310 1.43 8.80 29.50
C SER A 310 2.39 9.14 30.66
N GLY A 311 3.27 10.12 30.45
CA GLY A 311 4.35 10.45 31.38
C GLY A 311 5.55 9.49 31.33
N ARG A 312 5.53 8.49 30.43
CA ARG A 312 6.67 7.62 30.12
C ARG A 312 7.09 7.84 28.67
N THR A 313 8.40 7.81 28.42
CA THR A 313 8.94 8.00 27.08
C THR A 313 10.01 6.96 26.82
N LEU A 314 9.88 6.23 25.71
CA LEU A 314 10.91 5.35 25.19
C LEU A 314 12.09 6.17 24.67
N THR A 315 13.22 5.50 24.47
CA THR A 315 14.35 6.08 23.76
C THR A 315 13.89 6.64 22.41
N GLY A 316 14.28 7.88 22.08
CA GLY A 316 13.82 8.53 20.84
C GLY A 316 12.54 9.36 20.95
N GLY A 317 12.00 9.57 22.15
CA GLY A 317 10.90 10.53 22.37
C GLY A 317 9.50 9.97 22.10
N PHE A 318 9.39 8.63 22.00
CA PHE A 318 8.13 7.96 21.65
C PHE A 318 7.38 7.51 22.91
N ASP A 319 6.09 7.79 23.01
CA ASP A 319 5.24 7.28 24.09
C ASP A 319 4.77 5.85 23.78
N PRO A 320 5.10 4.82 24.60
CA PRO A 320 4.69 3.44 24.31
C PRO A 320 3.17 3.27 24.17
N ALA A 321 2.37 4.07 24.89
CA ALA A 321 0.91 4.00 24.80
C ALA A 321 0.41 4.44 23.41
N ALA A 322 1.14 5.33 22.74
CA ALA A 322 0.80 5.80 21.40
C ALA A 322 1.06 4.75 20.30
N LEU A 323 1.86 3.70 20.56
CA LEU A 323 2.02 2.60 19.60
C LEU A 323 0.81 1.68 19.55
N TYR A 324 0.03 1.61 20.64
CA TYR A 324 -1.04 0.61 20.78
C TYR A 324 -2.05 0.65 19.61
N PRO A 325 -2.58 1.81 19.18
CA PRO A 325 -3.52 1.85 18.06
C PRO A 325 -2.92 1.38 16.74
N ALA A 326 -1.69 1.76 16.43
CA ALA A 326 -1.01 1.32 15.21
C ALA A 326 -0.67 -0.19 15.25
N LYS A 327 -0.27 -0.72 16.41
CA LYS A 327 -0.12 -2.17 16.63
C LYS A 327 -1.43 -2.91 16.45
N HIS A 328 -2.53 -2.37 16.96
CA HIS A 328 -3.87 -2.94 16.78
C HIS A 328 -4.29 -2.91 15.31
N PHE A 329 -3.96 -1.85 14.57
CA PHE A 329 -4.17 -1.77 13.12
C PHE A 329 -3.44 -2.92 12.41
N PHE A 330 -2.12 -3.03 12.59
CA PHE A 330 -1.33 -4.04 11.89
C PHE A 330 -1.66 -5.48 12.34
N GLY A 331 -1.92 -5.66 13.64
CA GLY A 331 -2.33 -6.92 14.25
C GLY A 331 -3.76 -7.36 13.93
N ALA A 332 -4.55 -6.50 13.29
CA ALA A 332 -5.87 -6.88 12.80
C ALA A 332 -5.78 -7.93 11.69
N ALA A 333 -4.72 -7.91 10.86
CA ALA A 333 -4.58 -8.86 9.77
C ALA A 333 -4.46 -10.31 10.26
N ARG A 334 -5.32 -11.17 9.72
CA ARG A 334 -5.50 -12.57 10.08
C ARG A 334 -6.33 -13.28 9.02
N ASN A 335 -6.11 -14.58 8.89
CA ASN A 335 -6.99 -15.49 8.16
C ASN A 335 -8.03 -16.05 9.13
N PHE A 336 -9.23 -16.39 8.67
CA PHE A 336 -10.31 -16.90 9.52
C PHE A 336 -10.73 -18.31 9.13
N GLU A 337 -11.06 -19.13 10.13
CA GLU A 337 -11.55 -20.50 9.90
C GLU A 337 -12.98 -20.51 9.31
N GLU A 338 -13.84 -19.58 9.74
CA GLU A 338 -15.26 -19.58 9.37
C GLU A 338 -15.48 -19.12 7.92
N LYS A 339 -14.73 -18.09 7.47
CA LYS A 339 -14.60 -17.55 6.10
C LYS A 339 -13.97 -16.15 6.11
N GLY A 340 -13.38 -15.78 4.98
CA GLY A 340 -12.81 -14.46 4.74
C GLY A 340 -11.44 -14.28 5.37
N SER A 341 -10.82 -13.16 5.06
CA SER A 341 -9.48 -12.84 5.57
C SER A 341 -9.24 -11.35 5.53
N LEU A 342 -8.36 -10.87 6.41
CA LEU A 342 -7.81 -9.53 6.35
C LEU A 342 -6.30 -9.62 6.19
N THR A 343 -5.79 -9.30 5.01
CA THR A 343 -4.36 -9.14 4.74
C THR A 343 -3.98 -7.66 4.89
N ILE A 344 -2.87 -7.37 5.56
CA ILE A 344 -2.31 -6.02 5.63
C ILE A 344 -0.86 -6.09 5.16
N ILE A 345 -0.55 -5.32 4.12
CA ILE A 345 0.80 -5.13 3.60
C ILE A 345 1.17 -3.67 3.88
N ALA A 346 2.04 -3.45 4.86
CA ALA A 346 2.39 -2.10 5.29
C ALA A 346 3.87 -1.80 5.07
N THR A 347 4.18 -0.62 4.54
CA THR A 347 5.56 -0.14 4.46
C THR A 347 6.03 0.33 5.83
N ALA A 348 7.26 -0.03 6.19
CA ALA A 348 7.96 0.46 7.36
C ALA A 348 9.25 1.15 6.91
N LEU A 349 9.41 2.40 7.30
CA LEU A 349 10.59 3.19 6.96
C LEU A 349 11.74 2.85 7.90
N VAL A 350 12.91 2.58 7.33
CA VAL A 350 14.17 2.36 8.05
C VAL A 350 15.26 3.29 7.50
N GLU A 351 16.36 3.43 8.24
CA GLU A 351 17.51 4.24 7.82
C GLU A 351 17.14 5.70 7.49
N THR A 352 16.16 6.25 8.20
CA THR A 352 15.71 7.65 8.05
C THR A 352 16.60 8.64 8.81
N GLY A 353 17.49 8.14 9.66
CA GLY A 353 18.26 8.93 10.62
C GLY A 353 17.48 9.30 11.88
N SER A 354 16.22 8.85 12.01
CA SER A 354 15.37 9.11 13.17
C SER A 354 15.34 7.90 14.11
N ARG A 355 15.85 8.06 15.34
CA ARG A 355 15.74 7.04 16.40
C ARG A 355 14.29 6.64 16.69
N MET A 356 13.36 7.57 16.48
CA MET A 356 11.93 7.31 16.64
C MET A 356 11.45 6.24 15.64
N ASP A 357 11.93 6.28 14.39
CA ASP A 357 11.54 5.31 13.36
C ASP A 357 12.16 3.95 13.63
N ASP A 358 13.41 3.91 14.13
CA ASP A 358 14.07 2.67 14.52
C ASP A 358 13.28 1.95 15.63
N VAL A 359 12.82 2.68 16.65
CA VAL A 359 11.99 2.12 17.73
C VAL A 359 10.64 1.65 17.20
N ILE A 360 9.98 2.44 16.34
CA ILE A 360 8.74 2.02 15.70
C ILE A 360 8.95 0.70 14.95
N PHE A 361 9.98 0.62 14.10
CA PHE A 361 10.28 -0.57 13.31
C PHE A 361 10.47 -1.82 14.19
N GLU A 362 11.30 -1.74 15.23
CA GLU A 362 11.55 -2.88 16.13
C GLU A 362 10.28 -3.36 16.84
N GLU A 363 9.39 -2.43 17.23
CA GLU A 363 8.12 -2.75 17.88
C GLU A 363 7.11 -3.43 16.94
N PHE A 364 7.19 -3.15 15.64
CA PHE A 364 6.35 -3.80 14.63
C PHE A 364 6.94 -5.11 14.10
N LYS A 365 8.27 -5.27 14.10
CA LYS A 365 8.97 -6.46 13.59
C LYS A 365 8.45 -7.75 14.24
N GLY A 366 8.20 -7.73 15.55
CA GLY A 366 7.63 -8.87 16.28
C GLY A 366 6.16 -9.18 15.97
N THR A 367 5.43 -8.23 15.36
CA THR A 367 3.98 -8.34 15.08
C THR A 367 3.72 -8.97 13.71
N GLY A 368 4.61 -8.74 12.75
CA GLY A 368 4.53 -9.26 11.38
C GLY A 368 4.85 -10.76 11.30
N ASN A 369 4.34 -11.40 10.25
CA ASN A 369 4.68 -12.78 9.90
C ASN A 369 5.26 -12.92 8.48
N MET A 370 5.42 -11.83 7.75
CA MET A 370 6.22 -11.73 6.52
C MET A 370 7.01 -10.42 6.53
N GLU A 371 8.28 -10.49 6.16
CA GLU A 371 9.16 -9.33 5.99
C GLU A 371 9.76 -9.34 4.58
N LEU A 372 9.59 -8.24 3.86
CA LEU A 372 10.25 -7.98 2.57
C LEU A 372 11.14 -6.76 2.74
N ARG A 373 12.45 -6.95 2.70
CA ARG A 373 13.42 -5.86 2.90
C ARG A 373 13.92 -5.33 1.57
N LEU A 374 13.95 -4.01 1.45
CA LEU A 374 14.60 -3.33 0.34
C LEU A 374 15.98 -2.82 0.76
N ASP A 375 16.96 -3.01 -0.11
CA ASP A 375 18.34 -2.57 0.11
C ASP A 375 18.62 -1.28 -0.66
N ARG A 376 19.10 -0.26 0.07
CA ARG A 376 19.55 1.00 -0.50
C ARG A 376 20.68 0.78 -1.51
N SER A 377 21.61 -0.13 -1.24
CA SER A 377 22.79 -0.39 -2.08
C SER A 377 22.41 -0.84 -3.50
N LEU A 378 21.37 -1.68 -3.61
CA LEU A 378 20.81 -2.11 -4.89
C LEU A 378 20.18 -0.92 -5.65
N SER A 379 19.39 -0.11 -4.95
CA SER A 379 18.73 1.05 -5.56
C SER A 379 19.72 2.12 -6.05
N GLU A 380 20.80 2.37 -5.31
CA GLU A 380 21.87 3.32 -5.70
C GLU A 380 22.62 2.84 -6.95
N ARG A 381 22.73 1.52 -7.14
CA ARG A 381 23.28 0.87 -8.33
C ARG A 381 22.26 0.73 -9.47
N ARG A 382 21.03 1.20 -9.28
CA ARG A 382 19.90 1.09 -10.23
C ARG A 382 19.46 -0.35 -10.51
N ILE A 383 19.62 -1.26 -9.55
CA ILE A 383 19.13 -2.63 -9.63
C ILE A 383 17.71 -2.66 -9.03
N PHE A 384 16.72 -3.00 -9.85
CA PHE A 384 15.32 -3.09 -9.45
C PHE A 384 14.70 -4.43 -9.89
N PRO A 385 13.83 -5.04 -9.07
CA PRO A 385 13.42 -4.63 -7.72
C PRO A 385 14.58 -4.69 -6.71
N ALA A 386 14.69 -3.68 -5.85
CA ALA A 386 15.78 -3.56 -4.88
C ALA A 386 15.57 -4.44 -3.63
N ILE A 387 15.12 -5.69 -3.83
CA ILE A 387 14.78 -6.63 -2.75
C ILE A 387 16.05 -7.34 -2.27
N ASP A 388 16.31 -7.29 -0.97
CA ASP A 388 17.29 -8.16 -0.33
C ASP A 388 16.67 -9.56 -0.16
N ILE A 389 17.14 -10.50 -0.98
CA ILE A 389 16.62 -11.86 -0.99
C ILE A 389 16.95 -12.61 0.30
N LYS A 390 18.13 -12.37 0.89
CA LYS A 390 18.59 -13.13 2.06
C LYS A 390 17.83 -12.73 3.32
N SER A 391 17.55 -11.45 3.47
CA SER A 391 16.86 -10.92 4.64
C SER A 391 15.32 -10.93 4.53
N SER A 392 14.77 -11.41 3.40
CA SER A 392 13.33 -11.47 3.16
C SER A 392 12.77 -12.88 3.31
N GLY A 393 11.55 -12.98 3.84
CA GLY A 393 10.90 -14.26 4.05
C GLY A 393 9.50 -14.18 4.65
N THR A 394 8.80 -15.31 4.57
CA THR A 394 7.47 -15.50 5.14
C THR A 394 7.52 -16.64 6.16
N ARG A 395 6.99 -16.42 7.36
CA ARG A 395 6.81 -17.48 8.35
C ARG A 395 5.74 -18.45 7.87
N HIS A 396 5.95 -19.74 8.10
CA HIS A 396 5.04 -20.80 7.66
C HIS A 396 4.82 -20.86 6.14
N GLU A 397 5.84 -20.53 5.34
CA GLU A 397 5.75 -20.57 3.87
C GLU A 397 5.45 -21.98 3.33
N GLU A 398 5.72 -23.04 4.11
CA GLU A 398 5.33 -24.42 3.81
C GLU A 398 3.81 -24.63 3.70
N GLN A 399 2.99 -23.72 4.24
CA GLN A 399 1.54 -23.77 4.10
C GLN A 399 1.05 -23.13 2.80
N LEU A 400 1.90 -22.38 2.10
CA LEU A 400 1.54 -21.62 0.90
C LEU A 400 1.98 -22.32 -0.40
N PHE A 401 3.05 -23.13 -0.33
CA PHE A 401 3.56 -23.87 -1.47
C PHE A 401 3.14 -25.34 -1.44
N ASP A 402 2.97 -25.95 -2.62
CA ASP A 402 3.01 -27.40 -2.74
C ASP A 402 4.42 -27.94 -2.46
N ALA A 403 4.52 -29.19 -2.01
CA ALA A 403 5.80 -29.78 -1.61
C ALA A 403 6.89 -29.77 -2.72
N PRO A 404 6.60 -30.11 -3.99
CA PRO A 404 7.56 -29.96 -5.08
C PRO A 404 8.08 -28.53 -5.29
N THR A 405 7.19 -27.54 -5.23
CA THR A 405 7.56 -26.13 -5.37
C THR A 405 8.42 -25.67 -4.19
N LEU A 406 8.04 -26.04 -2.97
CA LEU A 406 8.77 -25.72 -1.75
C LEU A 406 10.23 -26.22 -1.79
N GLU A 407 10.45 -27.46 -2.25
CA GLU A 407 11.80 -28.02 -2.35
C GLU A 407 12.71 -27.18 -3.28
N LYS A 408 12.15 -26.74 -4.42
CA LYS A 408 12.87 -25.91 -5.39
C LYS A 408 13.10 -24.49 -4.86
N VAL A 409 12.16 -23.90 -4.14
CA VAL A 409 12.33 -22.61 -3.47
C VAL A 409 13.44 -22.70 -2.41
N TYR A 410 13.48 -23.76 -1.62
CA TYR A 410 14.57 -23.98 -0.65
C TYR A 410 15.92 -24.18 -1.33
N ARG A 411 15.95 -24.83 -2.50
CA ARG A 411 17.16 -24.95 -3.31
C ARG A 411 17.64 -23.59 -3.80
N LEU A 412 16.73 -22.77 -4.32
CA LEU A 412 17.02 -21.38 -4.70
C LEU A 412 17.63 -20.62 -3.51
N ARG A 413 17.01 -20.68 -2.32
CA ARG A 413 17.54 -20.02 -1.12
C ARG A 413 18.95 -20.48 -0.77
N ARG A 414 19.22 -21.79 -0.79
CA ARG A 414 20.57 -22.32 -0.54
C ARG A 414 21.59 -21.84 -1.58
N MET A 415 21.21 -21.78 -2.85
CA MET A 415 22.09 -21.26 -3.90
C MET A 415 22.38 -19.77 -3.71
N VAL A 416 21.37 -18.98 -3.34
CA VAL A 416 21.51 -17.55 -3.06
C VAL A 416 22.40 -17.30 -1.84
N ASP A 417 22.33 -18.15 -0.81
CA ASP A 417 23.14 -18.03 0.40
C ASP A 417 24.65 -18.14 0.12
N LEU A 418 25.03 -18.97 -0.86
CA LEU A 418 26.40 -19.14 -1.32
C LEU A 418 26.96 -17.95 -2.12
N LEU A 419 26.09 -17.03 -2.57
CA LEU A 419 26.50 -15.85 -3.33
C LEU A 419 26.88 -14.70 -2.38
N ASP A 420 27.72 -13.80 -2.86
CA ASP A 420 27.97 -12.53 -2.17
C ASP A 420 26.67 -11.72 -2.11
N GLU A 421 26.41 -11.07 -0.96
CA GLU A 421 25.20 -10.26 -0.74
C GLU A 421 25.03 -9.18 -1.82
N ARG A 422 26.14 -8.61 -2.29
CA ARG A 422 26.14 -7.54 -3.28
C ARG A 422 25.62 -7.97 -4.65
N ASP A 423 25.79 -9.23 -5.02
CA ASP A 423 25.52 -9.74 -6.37
C ASP A 423 24.35 -10.73 -6.43
N ALA A 424 23.95 -11.26 -5.27
CA ALA A 424 22.88 -12.26 -5.14
C ALA A 424 21.59 -11.88 -5.86
N THR A 425 21.04 -10.69 -5.56
CA THR A 425 19.78 -10.23 -6.15
C THR A 425 19.89 -9.99 -7.64
N ASP A 426 20.97 -9.37 -8.10
CA ASP A 426 21.19 -9.03 -9.52
C ASP A 426 21.23 -10.31 -10.38
N LEU A 427 21.97 -11.33 -9.92
CA LEU A 427 22.07 -12.61 -10.62
C LEU A 427 20.72 -13.32 -10.71
N VAL A 428 19.92 -13.30 -9.63
CA VAL A 428 18.57 -13.90 -9.63
C VAL A 428 17.65 -13.16 -10.60
N ILE A 429 17.66 -11.83 -10.58
CA ILE A 429 16.88 -11.00 -11.52
C ILE A 429 17.25 -11.34 -12.97
N ASP A 430 18.53 -11.43 -13.29
CA ASP A 430 18.99 -11.74 -14.65
C ASP A 430 18.62 -13.15 -15.12
N ARG A 431 18.54 -14.12 -14.20
CA ARG A 431 18.01 -15.45 -14.53
C ARG A 431 16.49 -15.46 -14.67
N LEU A 432 15.76 -14.72 -13.83
CA LEU A 432 14.30 -14.58 -13.95
C LEU A 432 13.91 -13.98 -15.31
N LYS A 433 14.63 -12.95 -15.79
CA LYS A 433 14.41 -12.33 -17.12
C LYS A 433 14.58 -13.30 -18.29
N LYS A 434 15.29 -14.41 -18.12
CA LYS A 434 15.49 -15.43 -19.18
C LYS A 434 14.33 -16.42 -19.29
N THR A 435 13.44 -16.45 -18.31
CA THR A 435 12.32 -17.41 -18.23
C THR A 435 10.99 -16.70 -18.28
N LYS A 436 9.93 -17.38 -18.77
CA LYS A 436 8.61 -16.77 -18.89
C LYS A 436 7.86 -16.77 -17.56
N THR A 437 7.99 -17.86 -16.79
CA THR A 437 7.29 -18.03 -15.53
C THR A 437 8.24 -18.46 -14.40
N ASN A 438 7.81 -18.29 -13.16
CA ASN A 438 8.48 -18.78 -11.96
C ASN A 438 8.60 -20.31 -11.96
N LYS A 439 7.62 -21.00 -12.54
CA LYS A 439 7.70 -22.46 -12.72
C LYS A 439 8.88 -22.82 -13.63
N ASP A 440 8.97 -22.20 -14.81
CA ASP A 440 10.08 -22.45 -15.74
C ASP A 440 11.43 -22.12 -15.09
N PHE A 441 11.50 -21.01 -14.34
CA PHE A 441 12.69 -20.64 -13.58
C PHE A 441 13.11 -21.71 -12.58
N LEU A 442 12.19 -22.14 -11.71
CA LEU A 442 12.46 -23.18 -10.72
C LEU A 442 12.84 -24.52 -11.38
N ASP A 443 12.27 -24.83 -12.54
CA ASP A 443 12.61 -26.02 -13.32
C ASP A 443 14.05 -25.96 -13.85
N THR A 444 14.59 -24.78 -14.16
CA THR A 444 16.01 -24.64 -14.56
C THR A 444 17.00 -24.94 -13.44
N LEU A 445 16.55 -24.97 -12.19
CA LEU A 445 17.37 -25.29 -11.02
C LEU A 445 17.52 -26.82 -10.86
N HIS A 446 17.98 -27.48 -11.92
CA HIS A 446 18.29 -28.91 -11.86
C HIS A 446 19.47 -29.18 -10.93
N THR A 447 19.48 -30.40 -10.38
CA THR A 447 20.51 -30.97 -9.53
C THR A 447 21.88 -30.68 -10.13
N GLY A 448 22.76 -30.02 -9.36
CA GLY A 448 24.18 -30.05 -9.69
C GLY A 448 24.60 -31.51 -9.87
N ALA A 449 25.26 -31.79 -10.98
CA ALA A 449 25.96 -33.05 -11.21
C ALA A 449 27.05 -33.25 -10.16
#